data_AF-A0A6N7RQ22-F1
#
_entry.id   AF-A0A6N7RQ22-F1
#
_cell.length_a   1.000
_cell.length_b   1.000
_cell.length_c   1.000
_cell.angle_alpha   90.00
_cell.angle_beta   90.00
_cell.angle_gamma   90.00
#
_symmetry.space_group_name_H-M   'P 1'
#
loop_
_entity.id
_entity.type
_entity.pdbx_description
1 polymer ?
#
loop_
_entity_poly.entity_id
_entity_poly.type
_entity_poly.pdbx_seq_one_letter_code
_entity_poly.pdbx_strand_id
1 'polypeptide(L)'
;MKKIVVQTASAACIMFTIVMLWFTGMGYLFAGPSYGLNLTASVFGAAFGMAALQALWFTGAVFKKLAYPARIAGFGVCGLPVLALCAWAGPWFPLDVSGTWATFAVIYLFILAGVTIGYTVYFKKTAGGYDEALARYREQHRR
;
A
#
# COMPACT_ATOMS: atom_id res chain seq x y z
N MET A 1 -17.51 17.68 16.46
CA MET A 1 -17.76 17.59 15.01
C MET A 1 -16.73 16.74 14.26
N LYS A 2 -15.41 17.05 14.26
CA LYS A 2 -14.39 16.24 13.55
C LYS A 2 -14.42 14.73 13.87
N LYS A 3 -14.58 14.35 15.14
CA LYS A 3 -14.67 12.92 15.55
C LYS A 3 -15.90 12.20 14.98
N ILE A 4 -17.04 12.88 14.90
CA ILE A 4 -18.28 12.30 14.37
C ILE A 4 -18.15 12.10 12.86
N VAL A 5 -17.62 13.08 12.13
CA VAL A 5 -17.40 12.98 10.68
C VAL A 5 -16.46 11.80 10.35
N VAL A 6 -15.35 11.66 11.09
CA VAL A 6 -14.41 10.55 10.89
C VAL A 6 -15.06 9.20 11.19
N GLN A 7 -15.87 9.12 12.26
CA GLN A 7 -16.57 7.90 12.63
C GLN A 7 -17.67 7.51 11.64
N THR A 8 -18.42 8.49 11.12
CA THR A 8 -19.44 8.24 10.10
C THR A 8 -18.79 7.81 8.78
N ALA A 9 -17.68 8.44 8.39
CA ALA A 9 -16.95 8.07 7.19
C ALA A 9 -16.36 6.65 7.28
N SER A 10 -15.77 6.28 8.42
CA SER A 10 -15.26 4.92 8.61
C SER A 10 -16.38 3.88 8.62
N ALA A 11 -17.50 4.16 9.30
CA ALA A 11 -18.67 3.30 9.29
C ALA A 11 -19.24 3.11 7.88
N ALA A 12 -19.32 4.18 7.08
CA ALA A 12 -19.78 4.10 5.69
C ALA A 12 -18.85 3.22 4.84
N CYS A 13 -17.53 3.38 4.95
CA CYS A 13 -16.56 2.53 4.24
C CYS A 13 -16.69 1.05 4.64
N ILE A 14 -16.84 0.76 5.93
CA ILE A 14 -17.00 -0.60 6.43
C ILE A 14 -18.28 -1.23 5.90
N MET A 15 -19.42 -0.53 6.03
CA MET A 15 -20.71 -1.02 5.56
C MET A 15 -20.72 -1.22 4.04
N PHE A 16 -20.18 -0.25 3.29
CA PHE A 16 -20.04 -0.37 1.84
C PHE A 16 -19.22 -1.61 1.45
N THR A 17 -18.10 -1.84 2.13
CA THR A 17 -17.23 -3.00 1.84
C THR A 17 -17.94 -4.33 2.11
N ILE A 18 -18.62 -4.46 3.27
CA ILE A 18 -19.36 -5.67 3.63
C ILE A 18 -20.49 -5.95 2.65
N VAL A 19 -21.28 -4.93 2.34
CA VAL A 19 -22.41 -5.04 1.41
C VAL A 19 -21.94 -5.39 0.02
N MET A 20 -20.86 -4.76 -0.45
CA MET A 20 -20.33 -5.01 -1.78
C MET A 20 -19.74 -6.43 -1.91
N LEU A 21 -19.08 -6.94 -0.87
CA LEU A 21 -18.62 -8.33 -0.82
C LEU A 21 -19.78 -9.32 -0.87
N TRP A 22 -20.84 -9.06 -0.09
CA TRP A 22 -22.03 -9.90 -0.08
C TRP A 22 -22.67 -9.97 -1.47
N PHE A 23 -22.92 -8.81 -2.10
CA PHE A 23 -23.51 -8.77 -3.43
C PHE A 23 -22.59 -9.34 -4.51
N THR A 24 -21.27 -9.15 -4.39
CA THR A 24 -20.30 -9.76 -5.31
C THR A 24 -20.37 -11.29 -5.18
N GLY A 25 -20.41 -11.82 -3.96
CA GLY A 25 -20.57 -13.26 -3.70
C GLY A 25 -21.88 -13.82 -4.25
N MET A 26 -22.99 -13.12 -4.02
CA MET A 26 -24.29 -13.46 -4.61
C MET A 26 -24.25 -13.42 -6.14
N GLY A 27 -23.58 -12.42 -6.72
CA GLY A 27 -23.38 -12.32 -8.17
C GLY A 27 -22.69 -13.54 -8.75
N TYR A 28 -21.64 -14.05 -8.10
CA TYR A 28 -21.00 -15.29 -8.52
C TYR A 28 -21.93 -16.51 -8.41
N LEU A 29 -22.74 -16.59 -7.35
CA LEU A 29 -23.64 -17.73 -7.13
C LEU A 29 -24.80 -17.77 -8.12
N PHE A 30 -25.37 -16.63 -8.50
CA PHE A 30 -26.58 -16.56 -9.33
C PHE A 30 -26.31 -16.27 -10.81
N ALA A 31 -25.32 -15.43 -11.12
CA ALA A 31 -25.03 -14.99 -12.50
C ALA A 31 -23.75 -15.62 -13.08
N GLY A 32 -22.96 -16.32 -12.27
CA GLY A 32 -21.68 -16.88 -12.67
C GLY A 32 -20.57 -15.82 -12.85
N PRO A 33 -19.36 -16.24 -13.25
CA PRO A 33 -18.24 -15.32 -13.43
C PRO A 33 -18.51 -14.31 -14.55
N SER A 34 -18.37 -13.02 -14.23
CA SER A 34 -18.47 -11.93 -15.20
C SER A 34 -17.30 -10.97 -15.06
N TYR A 35 -17.02 -10.19 -16.11
CA TYR A 35 -15.93 -9.21 -16.08
C TYR A 35 -16.03 -8.25 -14.88
N GLY A 36 -17.22 -7.69 -14.62
CA GLY A 36 -17.43 -6.77 -13.51
C GLY A 36 -17.24 -7.42 -12.13
N LEU A 37 -17.64 -8.68 -11.97
CA LEU A 37 -17.47 -9.43 -10.72
C LEU A 37 -15.99 -9.78 -10.49
N ASN A 38 -15.27 -10.23 -11.52
CA ASN A 38 -13.84 -10.55 -11.44
C ASN A 38 -13.01 -9.29 -11.15
N LEU A 39 -13.35 -8.16 -11.79
CA LEU A 39 -12.73 -6.87 -11.52
C LEU A 39 -12.98 -6.42 -10.07
N THR A 40 -14.21 -6.52 -9.58
CA THR A 40 -14.55 -6.12 -8.20
C THR A 40 -13.82 -6.99 -7.17
N ALA A 41 -13.79 -8.30 -7.38
CA ALA A 41 -13.12 -9.24 -6.49
C ALA A 41 -11.59 -9.05 -6.48
N SER A 42 -10.98 -8.80 -7.63
CA SER A 42 -9.54 -8.56 -7.73
C SER A 42 -9.11 -7.21 -7.14
N VAL A 43 -9.91 -6.14 -7.30
CA VAL A 43 -9.68 -4.84 -6.65
C VAL A 43 -9.81 -4.97 -5.14
N PHE A 44 -10.77 -5.77 -4.65
CA PHE A 44 -10.86 -6.08 -3.24
C PHE A 44 -9.63 -6.87 -2.75
N GLY A 45 -9.18 -7.87 -3.52
CA GLY A 45 -7.95 -8.61 -3.24
C GLY A 45 -6.73 -7.71 -3.19
N ALA A 46 -6.62 -6.73 -4.09
CA ALA A 46 -5.56 -5.73 -4.09
C ALA A 46 -5.61 -4.88 -2.83
N ALA A 47 -6.78 -4.39 -2.43
CA ALA A 47 -6.94 -3.60 -1.21
C ALA A 47 -6.52 -4.39 0.04
N PHE A 48 -6.94 -5.67 0.13
CA PHE A 48 -6.56 -6.54 1.24
C PHE A 48 -5.06 -6.87 1.24
N GLY A 49 -4.47 -7.17 0.08
CA GLY A 49 -3.04 -7.42 -0.07
C GLY A 49 -2.19 -6.21 0.32
N MET A 50 -2.62 -5.01 -0.08
CA MET A 50 -1.96 -3.76 0.31
C MET A 50 -2.11 -3.48 1.82
N ALA A 51 -3.27 -3.74 2.42
CA ALA A 51 -3.47 -3.63 3.86
C ALA A 51 -2.60 -4.63 4.65
N ALA A 52 -2.47 -5.86 4.17
CA ALA A 52 -1.59 -6.88 4.76
C ALA A 52 -0.12 -6.46 4.66
N LEU A 53 0.33 -5.97 3.49
CA LEU A 53 1.68 -5.42 3.33
C LEU A 53 1.91 -4.21 4.24
N GLN A 54 0.92 -3.34 4.40
CA GLN A 54 1.02 -2.20 5.31
C GLN A 54 1.18 -2.67 6.76
N ALA A 55 0.42 -3.69 7.16
CA ALA A 55 0.55 -4.30 8.48
C ALA A 55 1.94 -4.93 8.68
N LEU A 56 2.47 -5.65 7.68
CA LEU A 56 3.78 -6.30 7.76
C LEU A 56 4.95 -5.30 7.83
N TRP A 57 4.93 -4.25 6.99
CA TRP A 57 6.05 -3.31 6.87
C TRP A 57 6.00 -2.17 7.89
N PHE A 58 4.82 -1.73 8.32
CA PHE A 58 4.66 -0.55 9.20
C PHE A 58 4.26 -0.87 10.64
N THR A 59 3.59 -2.00 10.89
CA THR A 59 3.38 -2.44 12.27
C THR A 59 4.73 -2.98 12.73
N GLY A 60 5.34 -2.37 13.75
CA GLY A 60 6.67 -2.76 14.27
C GLY A 60 6.78 -4.21 14.81
N ALA A 61 5.82 -5.08 14.48
CA ALA A 61 5.77 -6.50 14.77
C ALA A 61 6.86 -7.30 14.04
N VAL A 62 7.16 -6.99 12.77
CA VAL A 62 8.14 -7.76 11.97
C VAL A 62 9.51 -7.09 11.91
N PHE A 63 9.58 -5.79 11.57
CA PHE A 63 10.86 -5.10 11.37
C PHE A 63 11.11 -4.01 12.43
N LYS A 64 11.55 -4.38 13.64
CA LYS A 64 11.77 -3.42 14.74
C LYS A 64 12.83 -2.32 14.50
N LYS A 65 13.82 -2.53 13.61
CA LYS A 65 14.96 -1.61 13.41
C LYS A 65 15.31 -1.31 11.93
N LEU A 66 14.33 -1.25 11.03
CA LEU A 66 14.58 -0.77 9.66
C LEU A 66 14.36 0.74 9.55
N ALA A 67 15.25 1.43 8.84
CA ALA A 67 15.06 2.83 8.48
C ALA A 67 13.73 3.00 7.73
N TYR A 68 13.00 4.06 8.04
CA TYR A 68 11.69 4.35 7.45
C TYR A 68 11.69 4.35 5.90
N PRO A 69 12.72 4.89 5.20
CA PRO A 69 12.81 4.80 3.75
C PRO A 69 12.92 3.36 3.22
N ALA A 70 13.62 2.48 3.95
CA ALA A 70 13.75 1.07 3.56
C ALA A 70 12.42 0.31 3.70
N ARG A 71 11.58 0.67 4.68
CA ARG A 71 10.23 0.10 4.82
C ARG A 71 9.31 0.52 3.66
N ILE A 72 9.40 1.76 3.22
CA ILE A 72 8.62 2.28 2.07
C ILE A 72 9.08 1.58 0.79
N ALA A 73 10.40 1.48 0.57
CA ALA A 73 10.93 0.79 -0.60
C ALA A 73 10.52 -0.69 -0.60
N GLY A 74 10.62 -1.39 0.53
CA GLY A 74 10.16 -2.77 0.68
C GLY A 74 8.66 -2.94 0.43
N PHE A 75 7.84 -2.07 1.00
CA PHE A 75 6.40 -2.04 0.75
C PHE A 75 6.09 -1.84 -0.74
N GLY A 76 6.77 -0.92 -1.41
CA GLY A 76 6.58 -0.68 -2.84
C GLY A 76 7.04 -1.85 -3.72
N VAL A 77 8.20 -2.42 -3.43
CA VAL A 77 8.70 -3.58 -4.18
C VAL A 77 7.78 -4.79 -4.01
N CYS A 78 7.22 -5.01 -2.82
CA CYS A 78 6.22 -6.06 -2.58
C CYS A 78 4.82 -5.70 -3.13
N GLY A 79 4.48 -4.41 -3.19
CA GLY A 79 3.19 -3.95 -3.69
C GLY A 79 3.01 -4.17 -5.19
N LEU A 80 4.06 -3.99 -5.99
CA LEU A 80 4.03 -4.22 -7.43
C LEU A 80 3.57 -5.65 -7.81
N PRO A 81 4.19 -6.74 -7.32
CA PRO A 81 3.76 -8.09 -7.67
C PRO A 81 2.36 -8.40 -7.13
N VAL A 82 1.97 -7.89 -5.96
CA VAL A 82 0.60 -8.05 -5.44
C VAL A 82 -0.42 -7.41 -6.37
N LEU A 83 -0.18 -6.16 -6.81
CA LEU A 83 -1.06 -5.47 -7.74
C LEU A 83 -1.05 -6.11 -9.13
N ALA A 84 0.10 -6.59 -9.62
CA ALA A 84 0.19 -7.27 -10.90
C ALA A 84 -0.58 -8.61 -10.90
N LEU A 85 -0.51 -9.39 -9.81
CA LEU A 85 -1.29 -10.62 -9.65
C LEU A 85 -2.80 -10.33 -9.60
N CYS A 86 -3.20 -9.29 -8.87
CA CYS A 86 -4.60 -8.85 -8.85
C CYS A 86 -5.07 -8.33 -10.21
N ALA A 87 -4.24 -7.58 -10.92
CA ALA A 87 -4.55 -7.10 -12.26
C ALA A 87 -4.72 -8.25 -13.27
N TRP A 88 -3.93 -9.33 -13.11
CA TRP A 88 -4.03 -10.52 -13.94
C TRP A 88 -5.30 -11.33 -13.65
N ALA A 89 -5.63 -11.52 -12.37
CA ALA A 89 -6.84 -12.21 -11.95
C ALA A 89 -8.13 -11.42 -12.25
N GLY A 90 -8.01 -10.09 -12.30
CA GLY A 90 -9.10 -9.12 -12.50
C GLY A 90 -9.36 -8.67 -13.93
N PRO A 91 -8.75 -9.33 -14.91
CA PRO A 91 -8.31 -8.75 -16.20
C PRO A 91 -8.36 -7.21 -16.28
N TRP A 92 -7.59 -6.50 -15.43
CA TRP A 92 -7.62 -5.02 -15.42
C TRP A 92 -7.10 -4.43 -16.72
N PHE A 93 -6.16 -5.12 -17.35
CA PHE A 93 -5.51 -4.72 -18.59
C PHE A 93 -5.60 -5.86 -19.62
N PRO A 94 -5.70 -5.51 -20.92
CA PRO A 94 -5.55 -6.48 -22.00
C PRO A 94 -4.20 -7.22 -21.88
N LEU A 95 -4.23 -8.56 -21.97
CA LEU A 95 -3.02 -9.40 -21.92
C LEU A 95 -2.27 -9.42 -23.25
N ASP A 96 -2.98 -9.13 -24.33
CA ASP A 96 -2.49 -9.03 -25.71
C ASP A 96 -1.62 -7.79 -25.95
N VAL A 97 -1.73 -6.77 -25.11
CA VAL A 97 -0.95 -5.53 -25.21
C VAL A 97 0.07 -5.43 -24.08
N SER A 98 1.25 -6.01 -24.30
CA SER A 98 2.38 -5.98 -23.34
C SER A 98 2.81 -4.55 -22.96
N GLY A 99 2.59 -3.57 -23.86
CA GLY A 99 2.87 -2.15 -23.60
C GLY A 99 2.07 -1.54 -22.45
N THR A 100 0.85 -2.03 -22.20
CA THR A 100 0.00 -1.55 -21.09
C THR A 100 0.57 -1.98 -19.74
N TRP A 101 1.05 -3.21 -19.65
CA TRP A 101 1.71 -3.76 -18.46
C TRP A 101 3.04 -3.07 -18.17
N ALA A 102 3.83 -2.81 -19.22
CA ALA A 102 5.07 -2.04 -19.10
C ALA A 102 4.80 -0.61 -18.60
N THR A 103 3.79 0.07 -19.15
CA THR A 103 3.41 1.43 -18.75
C THR A 103 2.93 1.46 -17.29
N PHE A 104 2.12 0.48 -16.87
CA PHE A 104 1.71 0.32 -15.48
C PHE A 104 2.91 0.19 -14.54
N ALA A 105 3.86 -0.69 -14.87
CA ALA A 105 5.07 -0.87 -14.06
C ALA A 105 5.92 0.41 -14.01
N VAL A 106 6.09 1.11 -15.13
CA VAL A 106 6.86 2.37 -15.18
C VAL A 106 6.22 3.46 -14.33
N ILE A 107 4.89 3.66 -14.44
CA ILE A 107 4.17 4.65 -13.63
C ILE A 107 4.27 4.29 -12.16
N TYR A 108 4.09 3.01 -11.82
CA TYR A 108 4.23 2.53 -10.44
C TYR A 108 5.61 2.83 -9.87
N LEU A 109 6.67 2.47 -10.60
CA LEU A 109 8.05 2.70 -10.18
C LEU A 109 8.38 4.19 -10.08
N PHE A 110 7.82 5.02 -10.97
CA PHE A 110 8.00 6.47 -10.93
C PHE A 110 7.38 7.07 -9.65
N ILE A 111 6.15 6.67 -9.31
CA ILE A 111 5.49 7.08 -8.07
C ILE A 111 6.28 6.57 -6.85
N LEU A 112 6.69 5.29 -6.87
CA LEU A 112 7.48 4.69 -5.78
C LEU A 112 8.80 5.42 -5.57
N ALA A 113 9.52 5.73 -6.65
CA ALA A 113 10.77 6.49 -6.61
C ALA A 113 10.52 7.90 -6.07
N GLY A 114 9.48 8.59 -6.55
CA GLY A 114 9.10 9.92 -6.07
C GLY A 114 8.80 9.95 -4.57
N VAL A 115 8.01 8.98 -4.08
CA VAL A 115 7.69 8.84 -2.66
C VAL A 115 8.95 8.51 -1.85
N THR A 116 9.76 7.55 -2.31
CA THR A 116 10.97 7.12 -1.61
C THR A 116 12.01 8.25 -1.53
N ILE A 117 12.23 8.98 -2.62
CA ILE A 117 13.12 10.16 -2.66
C ILE A 117 12.56 11.26 -1.76
N GLY A 118 11.27 11.58 -1.85
CA GLY A 118 10.61 12.60 -1.02
C GLY A 118 10.78 12.31 0.47
N TYR A 119 10.55 11.06 0.89
CA TYR A 119 10.79 10.64 2.27
C TYR A 119 12.27 10.62 2.65
N THR A 120 13.17 10.25 1.73
CA THR A 120 14.62 10.28 1.99
C THR A 120 15.13 11.71 2.19
N VAL A 121 14.66 12.67 1.38
CA VAL A 121 15.01 14.09 1.52
C VAL A 121 14.40 14.68 2.79
N TYR A 122 13.14 14.35 3.09
CA TYR A 122 12.50 14.75 4.35
C TYR A 122 13.26 14.22 5.56
N PHE A 123 13.60 12.93 5.54
CA PHE A 123 14.35 12.28 6.61
C PHE A 123 15.78 12.81 6.71
N LYS A 124 16.48 13.11 5.60
CA LYS A 124 17.79 13.78 5.66
C LYS A 124 17.71 15.17 6.30
N LYS A 125 16.66 15.94 6.00
CA LYS A 125 16.45 17.25 6.63
C LYS A 125 16.12 17.16 8.13
N THR A 126 15.45 16.10 8.57
CA THR A 126 15.08 15.90 9.98
C THR A 126 16.15 15.13 10.78
N ALA A 127 16.85 14.19 10.15
CA ALA A 127 17.92 13.37 10.74
C ALA A 127 19.31 14.02 10.70
N GLY A 128 19.46 15.20 10.11
CA GLY A 128 20.56 16.11 10.48
C GLY A 128 20.60 16.36 11.99
N GLY A 129 19.46 16.26 12.67
CA GLY A 129 19.36 16.27 14.13
C GLY A 129 19.76 14.94 14.82
N TYR A 130 19.84 13.81 14.13
CA TYR A 130 20.23 12.52 14.72
C TYR A 130 21.74 12.37 14.84
N ASP A 131 22.52 12.84 13.86
CA ASP A 131 23.98 12.94 14.01
C ASP A 131 24.35 13.97 15.08
N GLU A 132 23.62 15.09 15.17
CA GLU A 132 23.71 16.01 16.30
C GLU A 132 23.30 15.35 17.63
N ALA A 133 22.23 14.56 17.66
CA ALA A 133 21.78 13.87 18.87
C ALA A 133 22.75 12.77 19.31
N LEU A 134 23.36 12.05 18.36
CA LEU A 134 24.41 11.06 18.62
C LEU A 134 25.74 11.72 19.02
N ALA A 135 26.05 12.91 18.49
CA ALA A 135 27.19 13.72 18.94
C ALA A 135 26.96 14.20 20.38
N ARG A 136 25.76 14.72 20.68
CA ARG A 136 25.37 15.16 22.03
C ARG A 136 25.33 14.02 23.05
N TYR A 137 24.92 12.82 22.62
CA TYR A 137 24.95 11.60 23.46
C TYR A 137 26.38 11.09 23.70
N ARG A 138 27.25 11.16 22.68
CA ARG A 138 28.68 10.86 22.82
C ARG A 138 29.41 11.86 23.70
N GLU A 139 29.04 13.14 23.66
CA GLU A 139 29.58 14.18 24.57
C GLU A 139 29.12 13.97 26.02
N GLN A 140 27.85 13.60 26.24
CA GLN A 140 27.34 13.32 27.60
C GLN A 140 27.95 12.08 28.25
N HIS A 141 28.31 11.06 27.47
CA HIS A 141 28.93 9.81 27.95
C HIS A 141 30.46 9.77 27.81
N ARG A 142 31.10 10.92 27.58
CA ARG A 142 32.58 11.06 27.58
C ARG A 142 33.13 11.53 28.93
N ARG A 143 32.43 11.23 30.03
CA ARG A 143 32.95 11.38 31.39
C ARG A 143 33.14 10.01 32.02
#